data_AF-A0A9E3W8Z8-F1
#
_entry.id   AF-A0A9E3W8Z8-F1
#
_cell.length_a   1.000
_cell.length_b   1.000
_cell.length_c   1.000
_cell.angle_alpha   90.00
_cell.angle_beta   90.00
_cell.angle_gamma   90.00
#
_symmetry.space_group_name_H-M   'P 1'
#
loop_
_entity.id
_entity.type
_entity.pdbx_description
1 polymer ?
#
loop_
_entity_poly.entity_id
_entity_poly.type
_entity_poly.pdbx_seq_one_letter_code
_entity_poly.pdbx_strand_id
1 'polypeptide(L)'
;SDPPRPSVYPLAIGSTLAINAHSDHRDEAAIALDYLISNPDVVLNIASGFNYSEWLVPLHFTVEDFPENVDPRVMRFHSEFAAATAAGNYGYANWTFWPGPANTQLRVEIEGVWERLTTIDDYLAAQQAVWEELRADGKTIPVP
;
A
#
# COMPACT_ATOMS: atom_id res chain seq x y z
N SER A 1 -5.77 -29.96 -11.33
CA SER A 1 -5.17 -28.97 -10.44
C SER A 1 -6.06 -27.74 -10.46
N ASP A 2 -6.26 -27.08 -9.32
CA ASP A 2 -6.94 -25.79 -9.32
C ASP A 2 -6.16 -24.77 -10.16
N PRO A 3 -6.84 -23.83 -10.83
CA PRO A 3 -6.16 -22.75 -11.52
C PRO A 3 -5.32 -21.95 -10.51
N PRO A 4 -4.16 -21.40 -10.93
CA PRO A 4 -3.38 -20.52 -10.09
C PRO A 4 -4.25 -19.35 -9.63
N ARG A 5 -4.22 -19.03 -8.33
CA ARG A 5 -4.92 -17.86 -7.81
C ARG A 5 -4.37 -16.60 -8.50
N PRO A 6 -5.22 -15.62 -8.84
CA PRO A 6 -4.76 -14.36 -9.40
C PRO A 6 -3.77 -13.68 -8.46
N SER A 7 -2.81 -12.95 -9.03
CA SER A 7 -1.85 -12.15 -8.26
C SER A 7 -2.61 -11.13 -7.41
N VAL A 8 -2.40 -11.18 -6.08
CA VAL A 8 -2.93 -10.19 -5.15
C VAL A 8 -1.83 -9.19 -4.85
N TYR A 9 -2.04 -7.94 -5.21
CA TYR A 9 -1.09 -6.87 -4.91
C TYR A 9 -1.44 -6.21 -3.56
N PRO A 10 -0.52 -6.20 -2.57
CA PRO A 10 -0.77 -5.52 -1.32
C PRO A 10 -0.71 -4.00 -1.53
N LEU A 11 -1.82 -3.32 -1.26
CA LEU A 11 -1.88 -1.87 -1.21
C LEU A 11 -1.41 -1.40 0.16
N ALA A 12 -0.56 -0.38 0.16
CA ALA A 12 -0.10 0.32 1.33
C ALA A 12 -0.19 1.82 1.09
N ILE A 13 -0.34 2.60 2.15
CA ILE A 13 -0.26 4.05 2.07
C ILE A 13 1.16 4.43 2.47
N GLY A 14 1.95 4.87 1.49
CA GLY A 14 3.33 5.31 1.72
C GLY A 14 3.44 6.76 2.20
N SER A 15 2.54 7.63 1.73
CA SER A 15 2.59 9.07 1.97
C SER A 15 1.19 9.68 2.00
N THR A 16 1.04 10.84 2.64
CA THR A 16 -0.19 11.65 2.62
C THR A 16 0.17 13.09 2.29
N LEU A 17 -0.59 13.69 1.37
CA LEU A 17 -0.54 15.12 1.09
C LEU A 17 -1.73 15.77 1.81
N ALA A 18 -1.45 16.81 2.60
CA ALA A 18 -2.47 17.48 3.40
C ALA A 18 -2.36 19.00 3.28
N ILE A 19 -3.50 19.68 3.27
CA ILE A 19 -3.58 21.13 3.28
C ILE A 19 -3.66 21.60 4.73
N ASN A 20 -2.79 22.53 5.11
CA ASN A 20 -2.86 23.15 6.43
C ASN A 20 -4.17 23.93 6.58
N ALA A 21 -4.97 23.58 7.58
CA ALA A 21 -6.25 24.23 7.87
C ALA A 21 -6.14 25.74 8.16
N HIS A 22 -4.94 26.20 8.56
CA HIS A 22 -4.63 27.60 8.86
C HIS A 22 -3.93 28.34 7.72
N SER A 23 -3.77 27.73 6.55
CA SER A 23 -3.22 28.43 5.38
C SER A 23 -4.21 29.48 4.87
N ASP A 24 -3.70 30.64 4.45
CA ASP A 24 -4.50 31.64 3.72
C ASP A 24 -4.73 31.23 2.25
N HIS A 25 -4.02 30.20 1.76
CA HIS A 25 -4.05 29.74 0.36
C HIS A 25 -4.56 28.30 0.21
N ARG A 26 -5.67 27.98 0.87
CA ARG A 26 -6.20 26.59 0.90
C ARG A 26 -6.73 26.15 -0.47
N ASP A 27 -7.42 27.04 -1.17
CA ASP A 27 -8.02 26.73 -2.47
C ASP A 27 -6.93 26.58 -3.54
N GLU A 28 -5.91 27.43 -3.51
CA GLU A 28 -4.76 27.34 -4.40
C GLU A 28 -3.92 26.08 -4.12
N ALA A 29 -3.74 25.72 -2.85
CA ALA A 29 -3.11 24.46 -2.48
C ALA A 29 -3.92 23.26 -2.97
N ALA A 30 -5.24 23.30 -2.91
CA ALA A 30 -6.10 22.24 -3.45
C ALA A 30 -5.96 22.12 -4.97
N ILE A 31 -5.93 23.24 -5.70
CA ILE A 31 -5.70 23.27 -7.15
C ILE A 31 -4.33 22.67 -7.50
N ALA A 32 -3.29 23.03 -6.74
CA ALA A 32 -1.96 22.49 -6.96
C ALA A 32 -1.89 20.97 -6.69
N LEU A 33 -2.51 20.50 -5.60
CA LEU A 33 -2.56 19.07 -5.28
C LEU A 33 -3.35 18.29 -6.32
N ASP A 34 -4.50 18.81 -6.77
CA ASP A 34 -5.29 18.18 -7.85
C ASP A 34 -4.46 18.06 -9.13
N TYR A 35 -3.78 19.14 -9.55
CA TYR A 35 -2.90 19.08 -10.71
C TYR A 35 -1.79 18.03 -10.58
N LEU A 36 -1.18 17.91 -9.40
CA LEU A 36 -0.08 16.97 -9.13
C LEU A 36 -0.51 15.49 -9.16
N ILE A 37 -1.76 15.18 -8.82
CA ILE A 37 -2.24 13.80 -8.67
C ILE A 37 -3.19 13.36 -9.79
N SER A 38 -3.78 14.30 -10.53
CA SER A 38 -4.79 14.02 -11.55
C SER A 38 -4.24 14.07 -12.98
N ASN A 39 -3.04 14.62 -13.18
CA ASN A 39 -2.40 14.73 -14.49
C ASN A 39 -1.36 13.61 -14.72
N PRO A 40 -1.62 12.64 -15.63
CA PRO A 40 -0.72 11.51 -15.86
C PRO A 40 0.70 11.91 -16.28
N ASP A 41 0.86 12.91 -17.14
CA ASP A 41 2.17 13.36 -17.61
C ASP A 41 3.02 13.91 -16.45
N VAL A 42 2.39 14.68 -15.57
CA VAL A 42 3.05 15.25 -14.36
C VAL A 42 3.46 14.12 -13.42
N VAL A 43 2.56 13.17 -13.17
CA VAL A 43 2.82 12.02 -12.29
C VAL A 43 3.98 11.18 -12.83
N LEU A 44 3.97 10.83 -14.12
CA LEU A 44 5.02 10.04 -14.76
C LEU A 44 6.37 10.77 -14.79
N ASN A 45 6.36 12.08 -15.01
CA ASN A 45 7.57 12.89 -14.95
C ASN A 45 8.18 12.89 -13.53
N ILE A 46 7.38 13.08 -12.49
CA ILE A 46 7.87 13.02 -11.10
C ILE A 46 8.37 11.61 -10.78
N ALA A 47 7.58 10.58 -11.10
CA ALA A 47 7.93 9.18 -10.85
C ALA A 47 9.24 8.78 -11.57
N SER A 48 9.52 9.32 -12.76
CA SER A 48 10.75 9.05 -13.49
C SER A 48 12.01 9.44 -12.70
N GLY A 49 11.97 10.52 -11.91
CA GLY A 49 13.06 10.94 -11.02
C GLY A 49 13.37 9.93 -9.91
N PHE A 50 12.43 9.05 -9.61
CA PHE A 50 12.56 7.96 -8.62
C PHE A 50 12.62 6.58 -9.28
N ASN A 51 12.93 6.48 -10.57
CA ASN A 51 12.87 5.22 -11.33
C ASN A 51 11.53 4.48 -11.18
N TYR A 52 10.44 5.22 -11.01
CA TYR A 52 9.08 4.70 -10.81
C TYR A 52 8.90 3.83 -9.56
N SER A 53 9.75 3.97 -8.55
CA SER A 53 9.56 3.31 -7.25
C SER A 53 8.73 4.13 -6.26
N GLU A 54 8.55 5.43 -6.54
CA GLU A 54 7.79 6.37 -5.73
C GLU A 54 6.85 7.21 -6.59
N TRP A 55 5.94 7.93 -5.95
CA TRP A 55 4.95 8.80 -6.60
C TRP A 55 3.98 8.09 -7.54
N LEU A 56 3.65 6.83 -7.21
CA LEU A 56 2.68 6.02 -7.94
C LEU A 56 1.26 6.33 -7.46
N VAL A 57 0.73 7.44 -7.98
CA VAL A 57 -0.67 7.81 -7.76
C VAL A 57 -1.57 6.77 -8.47
N PRO A 58 -2.70 6.34 -7.89
CA PRO A 58 -3.59 5.32 -8.46
C PRO A 58 -4.38 5.86 -9.67
N LEU A 59 -3.66 6.18 -10.75
CA LEU A 59 -4.19 6.48 -12.07
C LEU A 59 -4.15 5.21 -12.93
N HIS A 60 -4.98 5.17 -13.96
CA HIS A 60 -4.93 4.11 -14.97
C HIS A 60 -3.80 4.43 -15.95
N PHE A 61 -2.81 3.54 -16.04
CA PHE A 61 -1.70 3.65 -16.99
C PHE A 61 -1.72 2.47 -17.97
N THR A 62 -1.41 2.74 -19.23
CA THR A 62 -1.07 1.72 -20.23
C THR A 62 0.43 1.77 -20.54
N VAL A 63 0.93 0.78 -21.30
CA VAL A 63 2.36 0.71 -21.67
C VAL A 63 2.76 1.94 -22.50
N GLU A 64 1.85 2.46 -23.31
CA GLU A 64 2.04 3.60 -24.20
C GLU A 64 2.20 4.94 -23.46
N ASP A 65 1.77 5.01 -22.20
CA ASP A 65 1.93 6.22 -21.38
C ASP A 65 3.39 6.41 -20.92
N PHE A 66 4.19 5.33 -20.89
CA PHE A 66 5.58 5.39 -20.43
C PHE A 66 6.53 5.86 -21.54
N PRO A 67 7.54 6.71 -21.22
CA PRO A 67 8.60 7.06 -22.17
C PRO A 67 9.36 5.84 -22.73
N GLU A 68 9.84 5.93 -23.98
CA GLU A 68 10.50 4.80 -24.68
C GLU A 68 11.76 4.26 -23.98
N ASN A 69 12.39 5.04 -23.10
CA ASN A 69 13.62 4.68 -22.39
C ASN A 69 13.38 4.03 -21.02
N VAL A 70 12.13 3.76 -20.63
CA VAL A 70 11.81 3.08 -19.37
C VAL A 70 12.11 1.59 -19.48
N ASP A 71 12.62 0.98 -18.39
CA ASP A 71 12.85 -0.46 -18.34
C ASP A 71 11.53 -1.23 -18.59
N PRO A 72 11.47 -2.15 -19.57
CA PRO A 72 10.26 -2.91 -19.87
C PRO A 72 9.68 -3.68 -18.68
N ARG A 73 10.49 -3.99 -17.66
CA ARG A 73 10.04 -4.62 -16.41
C ARG A 73 9.21 -3.67 -15.56
N VAL A 74 9.57 -2.38 -15.54
CA VAL A 74 8.82 -1.33 -14.83
C VAL A 74 7.48 -1.09 -15.50
N MET A 75 7.46 -0.93 -16.83
CA MET A 75 6.22 -0.73 -17.60
C MET A 75 5.24 -1.89 -17.41
N ARG A 76 5.77 -3.13 -17.48
CA ARG A 76 4.97 -4.35 -17.27
C ARG A 76 4.39 -4.42 -15.86
N PHE A 77 5.19 -4.17 -14.82
CA PHE A 77 4.71 -4.21 -13.44
C PHE A 77 3.55 -3.23 -13.21
N HIS A 78 3.68 -1.97 -13.65
CA HIS A 78 2.64 -0.96 -13.46
C HIS A 78 1.36 -1.28 -14.24
N SER A 79 1.49 -1.80 -15.45
CA SER A 79 0.34 -2.21 -16.28
C SER A 79 -0.39 -3.41 -15.65
N GLU A 80 0.34 -4.43 -15.20
CA GLU A 80 -0.24 -5.60 -14.52
C GLU A 80 -0.86 -5.24 -13.17
N PHE A 81 -0.21 -4.35 -12.41
CA PHE A 81 -0.72 -3.83 -11.15
C PHE A 81 -2.04 -3.08 -11.37
N ALA A 82 -2.08 -2.12 -12.29
CA ALA A 82 -3.29 -1.35 -12.58
C ALA A 82 -4.46 -2.24 -13.02
N ALA A 83 -4.21 -3.25 -13.87
CA ALA A 83 -5.21 -4.21 -14.29
C ALA A 83 -5.72 -5.09 -13.13
N ALA A 84 -4.82 -5.59 -12.29
CA ALA A 84 -5.17 -6.44 -11.16
C ALA A 84 -5.98 -5.68 -10.11
N THR A 85 -5.57 -4.46 -9.74
CA THR A 85 -6.29 -3.63 -8.76
C THR A 85 -7.65 -3.20 -9.30
N ALA A 86 -7.76 -2.87 -10.60
CA ALA A 86 -9.05 -2.55 -11.24
C ALA A 86 -10.02 -3.74 -11.25
N ALA A 87 -9.51 -4.97 -11.32
CA ALA A 87 -10.30 -6.20 -11.21
C ALA A 87 -10.64 -6.60 -9.76
N GLY A 88 -10.25 -5.80 -8.75
CA GLY A 88 -10.45 -6.13 -7.34
C GLY A 88 -9.43 -7.13 -6.77
N ASN A 89 -8.39 -7.49 -7.52
CA ASN A 89 -7.35 -8.42 -7.08
C ASN A 89 -6.26 -7.70 -6.28
N TYR A 90 -6.65 -7.11 -5.15
CA TYR A 90 -5.74 -6.42 -4.26
C TYR A 90 -5.95 -6.82 -2.80
N GLY A 91 -4.91 -6.66 -2.00
CA GLY A 91 -4.92 -6.86 -0.56
C GLY A 91 -4.47 -5.60 0.17
N TYR A 92 -4.39 -5.69 1.49
CA TYR A 92 -3.98 -4.56 2.33
C TYR A 92 -2.75 -4.92 3.14
N ALA A 93 -1.77 -4.02 3.12
CA ALA A 93 -0.54 -4.16 3.87
C ALA A 93 -0.78 -4.03 5.38
N ASN A 94 -0.33 -5.02 6.16
CA ASN A 94 -0.50 -5.03 7.61
C ASN A 94 0.07 -3.77 8.29
N TRP A 95 1.20 -3.25 7.84
CA TRP A 95 1.81 -2.07 8.46
C TRP A 95 1.01 -0.77 8.28
N THR A 96 0.08 -0.72 7.33
CA THR A 96 -0.80 0.43 7.11
C THR A 96 -2.15 0.24 7.80
N PHE A 97 -2.74 -0.95 7.70
CA PHE A 97 -4.15 -1.16 8.03
C PHE A 97 -4.39 -1.94 9.32
N TRP A 98 -3.40 -2.64 9.87
CA TRP A 98 -3.59 -3.34 11.14
C TRP A 98 -3.41 -2.40 12.33
N PRO A 99 -4.15 -2.61 13.43
CA PRO A 99 -3.85 -1.94 14.69
C PRO A 99 -2.40 -2.17 15.12
N GLY A 100 -1.79 -1.13 15.70
CA GLY A 100 -0.37 -1.13 16.09
C GLY A 100 0.07 -2.39 16.84
N PRO A 101 -0.63 -2.82 17.92
CA PRO A 101 -0.26 -4.02 18.66
C PRO A 101 -0.21 -5.30 17.81
N ALA A 102 -1.27 -5.56 17.01
CA ALA A 102 -1.33 -6.74 16.16
C ALA A 102 -0.25 -6.73 15.07
N ASN A 103 0.08 -5.55 14.52
CA ASN A 103 1.16 -5.40 13.55
C ASN A 103 2.55 -5.60 14.18
N THR A 104 2.77 -5.07 15.38
CA THR A 104 4.04 -5.22 16.11
C THR A 104 4.29 -6.67 16.47
N GLN A 105 3.30 -7.34 17.06
CA GLN A 105 3.36 -8.77 17.39
C GLN A 105 3.77 -9.57 16.14
N LEU A 106 3.06 -9.37 15.03
CA LEU A 106 3.31 -10.09 13.78
C LEU A 106 4.73 -9.89 13.26
N ARG A 107 5.22 -8.64 13.27
CA ARG A 107 6.49 -8.28 12.60
C ARG A 107 7.72 -8.51 13.48
N VAL A 108 7.58 -8.36 14.79
CA VAL A 108 8.72 -8.38 15.73
C VAL A 108 8.82 -9.73 16.40
N GLU A 109 7.71 -10.31 16.87
CA GLU A 109 7.77 -11.53 17.68
C GLU A 109 7.97 -12.80 16.85
N ILE A 110 7.73 -12.74 15.53
CA ILE A 110 8.01 -13.85 14.62
C ILE A 110 9.50 -14.25 14.62
N GLU A 111 10.40 -13.31 14.92
CA GLU A 111 11.83 -13.59 15.07
C GLU A 111 12.07 -14.64 16.17
N GLY A 112 11.32 -14.58 17.27
CA GLY A 112 11.39 -15.57 18.34
C GLY A 112 11.03 -16.98 17.89
N VAL A 113 10.15 -17.15 16.90
CA VAL A 113 9.83 -18.47 16.32
C VAL A 113 11.02 -18.98 15.50
N TRP A 114 11.62 -18.12 14.66
CA TRP A 114 12.77 -18.48 13.83
C TRP A 114 14.01 -18.81 14.66
N GLU A 115 14.22 -18.04 15.73
CA GLU A 115 15.30 -18.25 16.70
C GLU A 115 15.01 -19.38 17.70
N ARG A 116 13.81 -19.99 17.63
CA ARG A 116 13.34 -21.07 18.51
C ARG A 116 13.28 -20.68 20.00
N LEU A 117 13.07 -19.39 20.27
CA LEU A 117 12.80 -18.85 21.60
C LEU A 117 11.34 -19.04 22.01
N THR A 118 10.44 -19.25 21.04
CA THR A 118 9.03 -19.60 21.25
C THR A 118 8.56 -20.62 20.21
N THR A 119 7.43 -21.28 20.44
CA THR A 119 6.82 -22.17 19.45
C THR A 119 5.90 -21.39 18.51
N ILE A 120 5.60 -21.97 17.33
CA ILE A 120 4.62 -21.37 16.42
C ILE A 120 3.22 -21.30 17.06
N ASP A 121 2.85 -22.31 17.86
CA ASP A 121 1.55 -22.36 18.52
C ASP A 121 1.42 -21.26 19.58
N ASP A 122 2.45 -21.06 20.40
CA ASP A 122 2.49 -19.98 21.40
C ASP A 122 2.46 -18.60 20.74
N TYR A 123 3.21 -18.41 19.65
CA TYR A 123 3.20 -17.18 18.86
C TYR A 123 1.80 -16.88 18.27
N LEU A 124 1.13 -17.89 17.71
CA LEU A 124 -0.22 -17.72 17.16
C LEU A 124 -1.27 -17.47 18.26
N ALA A 125 -1.13 -18.12 19.41
CA ALA A 125 -1.99 -17.88 20.57
C ALA A 125 -1.84 -16.45 21.11
N ALA A 126 -0.60 -15.94 21.20
CA ALA A 126 -0.34 -14.55 21.57
C ALA A 126 -1.00 -13.58 20.59
N GLN A 127 -0.88 -13.84 19.29
CA GLN A 127 -1.50 -13.00 18.27
C GLN A 127 -3.03 -13.02 18.36
N GLN A 128 -3.62 -14.18 18.63
CA GLN A 128 -5.06 -14.30 18.84
C GLN A 128 -5.53 -13.46 20.04
N ALA A 129 -4.81 -13.52 21.16
CA ALA A 129 -5.13 -12.75 22.37
C ALA A 129 -5.11 -11.23 22.11
N VAL A 130 -4.10 -10.74 21.35
CA VAL A 130 -4.02 -9.33 20.93
C VAL A 130 -5.26 -8.93 20.13
N TRP A 131 -5.69 -9.77 19.18
CA TRP A 131 -6.89 -9.49 18.39
C TRP A 131 -8.19 -9.55 19.19
N GLU A 132 -8.28 -10.40 20.20
CA GLU A 132 -9.44 -10.46 21.09
C GLU A 132 -9.60 -9.17 21.88
N GLU A 133 -8.50 -8.64 22.46
CA GLU A 133 -8.49 -7.34 23.15
C GLU A 133 -8.87 -6.20 22.19
N LEU A 134 -8.25 -6.14 21.02
CA LEU A 134 -8.54 -5.12 20.01
C LEU A 134 -10.01 -5.14 19.55
N ARG A 135 -10.59 -6.32 19.34
CA ARG A 135 -12.00 -6.45 18.97
C ARG A 135 -12.93 -6.03 20.10
N ALA A 136 -12.61 -6.36 21.35
CA ALA A 136 -13.39 -5.90 22.50
C ALA A 136 -13.43 -4.37 22.60
N ASP A 137 -12.35 -3.71 22.19
CA ASP A 137 -12.21 -2.25 22.12
C ASP A 137 -12.76 -1.61 20.83
N GLY A 138 -13.31 -2.40 19.90
CA GLY A 138 -13.78 -1.93 18.60
C GLY A 138 -12.66 -1.48 17.64
N LYS A 139 -11.40 -1.82 17.93
CA LYS A 139 -10.22 -1.51 17.11
C LYS A 139 -9.98 -2.62 16.10
N THR A 140 -10.78 -2.67 15.05
CA THR A 140 -10.63 -3.64 13.95
C THR A 140 -9.86 -3.03 12.78
N ILE A 141 -9.59 -3.83 11.74
CA ILE A 141 -9.00 -3.35 10.48
C ILE A 141 -10.01 -2.39 9.84
N PRO A 142 -9.69 -1.10 9.61
CA PRO A 142 -10.59 -0.12 9.02
C PRO A 142 -10.54 -0.22 7.49
N VAL A 143 -10.93 -1.38 6.96
CA VAL A 143 -11.11 -1.60 5.52
C VAL A 143 -12.62 -1.56 5.18
N PRO A 144 -12.99 -1.06 3.98
CA PRO A 144 -14.39 -1.02 3.53
C PRO A 144 -15.10 -2.37 3.54
#